data_AF-A0A3C0WK82-F1
#
_entry.id   AF-A0A3C0WK82-F1
#
_cell.length_a   1.000
_cell.length_b   1.000
_cell.length_c   1.000
_cell.angle_alpha   90.00
_cell.angle_beta   90.00
_cell.angle_gamma   90.00
#
_symmetry.space_group_name_H-M   'P 1'
#
loop_
_entity.id
_entity.type
_entity.pdbx_description
1 polymer ?
#
loop_
_entity_poly.entity_id
_entity_poly.type
_entity_poly.pdbx_seq_one_letter_code
_entity_poly.pdbx_strand_id
1 'polypeptide(L)'
;WELPDDTNPLADNIGAICRQERDVVMFTSAHQLTNMLHLAEQLDSVQMLRDKLDSCVITSIGPTTTEALRHNGITVDLEPEHPKMGPMVVHAARESNRVIKQKEKIRVLLTEADVNPTDKTAPWYNSPFMKACRGEPTDVTPVWLMRQAGRYMQEYREVRAKTTFLELCKNPQLCAEVMLTAVTKLGVDAAIIFSDLLPILEPMGLDLEFAKGEGPVIHNPIRESTDINRVLELETVDSLDFVMQTVTETRKALPEDMPLIGFAGAPFTLASYAIEGGSSRNYLNTKTLMYRDPGAWHELMLRFQRAITIYLNAQIAAGAQCVQLFDSWVGCLGPDDYRRYVLPYVQGIIKDLV
;
A
#
# COMPACT_ATOMS: atom_id res chain seq x y z
N TRP A 1 5.05 28.24 -23.38
CA TRP A 1 4.26 27.81 -24.54
C TRP A 1 2.87 28.34 -24.32
N GLU A 2 2.38 29.14 -25.26
CA GLU A 2 1.04 29.74 -25.15
C GLU A 2 -0.04 28.68 -25.38
N LEU A 3 -1.24 28.93 -24.86
CA LEU A 3 -2.41 28.11 -25.15
C LEU A 3 -2.71 28.15 -26.67
N PRO A 4 -3.27 27.08 -27.25
CA PRO A 4 -3.74 27.11 -28.62
C PRO A 4 -4.84 28.16 -28.81
N ASP A 5 -4.99 28.68 -30.04
CA ASP A 5 -6.01 29.68 -30.38
C ASP A 5 -7.44 29.21 -30.07
N ASP A 6 -7.69 27.89 -30.18
CA ASP A 6 -8.95 27.26 -29.77
C ASP A 6 -8.72 26.37 -28.54
N THR A 7 -9.18 26.85 -27.39
CA THR A 7 -9.13 26.13 -26.12
C THR A 7 -10.37 25.29 -25.85
N ASN A 8 -11.42 25.37 -26.68
CA ASN A 8 -12.71 24.70 -26.41
C ASN A 8 -12.56 23.17 -26.25
N PRO A 9 -11.80 22.45 -27.09
CA PRO A 9 -11.64 21.00 -26.91
C PRO A 9 -11.00 20.62 -25.57
N LEU A 10 -10.06 21.45 -25.08
CA LEU A 10 -9.42 21.22 -23.79
C LEU A 10 -10.37 21.57 -22.64
N ALA A 11 -11.13 22.67 -22.75
CA ALA A 11 -12.14 23.05 -21.76
C ALA A 11 -13.24 21.98 -21.64
N ASP A 12 -13.74 21.48 -22.77
CA ASP A 12 -14.74 20.41 -22.81
C ASP A 12 -14.21 19.13 -22.17
N ASN A 13 -12.94 18.79 -22.43
CA ASN A 13 -12.33 17.60 -21.84
C ASN A 13 -12.08 17.76 -20.33
N ILE A 14 -11.67 18.93 -19.86
CA ILE A 14 -11.59 19.25 -18.42
C ILE A 14 -12.96 19.08 -17.77
N GLY A 15 -14.01 19.66 -18.38
CA GLY A 15 -15.38 19.51 -17.90
C GLY A 15 -15.84 18.05 -17.86
N ALA A 16 -15.52 17.26 -18.90
CA ALA A 16 -15.83 15.83 -18.94
C ALA A 16 -15.12 15.04 -17.84
N ILE A 17 -13.86 15.35 -17.54
CA ILE A 17 -13.13 14.74 -16.41
C ILE A 17 -13.77 15.12 -15.08
N CYS A 18 -14.09 16.41 -14.88
CA CYS A 18 -14.76 16.88 -13.66
C CYS A 18 -16.14 16.22 -13.45
N ARG A 19 -16.87 15.93 -14.53
CA ARG A 19 -18.14 15.18 -14.51
C ARG A 19 -17.97 13.65 -14.48
N GLN A 20 -16.73 13.15 -14.46
CA GLN A 20 -16.39 11.72 -14.48
C GLN A 20 -16.92 10.97 -15.71
N GLU A 21 -16.92 11.62 -16.87
CA GLU A 21 -17.29 11.05 -18.18
C GLU A 21 -16.07 10.41 -18.89
N ARG A 22 -14.91 10.39 -18.23
CA ARG A 22 -13.64 9.89 -18.76
C ARG A 22 -13.01 8.90 -17.79
N ASP A 23 -12.86 7.66 -18.24
CA ASP A 23 -12.18 6.62 -17.46
C ASP A 23 -10.66 6.61 -17.66
N VAL A 24 -10.17 7.10 -18.80
CA VAL A 24 -8.76 7.07 -19.19
C VAL A 24 -8.32 8.43 -19.71
N VAL A 25 -7.22 8.95 -19.17
CA VAL A 25 -6.58 10.21 -19.60
C VAL A 25 -5.15 9.92 -19.99
N MET A 26 -4.77 10.28 -21.22
CA MET A 26 -3.45 9.99 -21.78
C MET A 26 -2.65 11.28 -22.01
N PHE A 27 -1.45 11.35 -21.44
CA PHE A 27 -0.53 12.46 -21.61
C PHE A 27 0.60 12.08 -22.55
N THR A 28 0.65 12.74 -23.70
CA THR A 28 1.69 12.58 -24.72
C THR A 28 2.83 13.59 -24.60
N SER A 29 2.70 14.58 -23.71
CA SER A 29 3.78 15.50 -23.35
C SER A 29 3.50 16.20 -22.02
N ALA A 30 4.54 16.64 -21.33
CA ALA A 30 4.42 17.48 -20.13
C ALA A 30 3.67 18.81 -20.40
N HIS A 31 3.77 19.36 -21.61
CA HIS A 31 3.08 20.61 -21.98
C HIS A 31 1.55 20.47 -21.96
N GLN A 32 1.01 19.29 -22.28
CA GLN A 32 -0.44 19.05 -22.18
C GLN A 32 -0.94 19.21 -20.74
N LEU A 33 -0.16 18.76 -19.76
CA LEU A 33 -0.47 18.95 -18.35
C LEU A 33 -0.45 20.43 -17.97
N THR A 34 0.61 21.17 -18.34
CA THR A 34 0.72 22.61 -18.07
C THR A 34 -0.47 23.38 -18.63
N ASN A 35 -0.84 23.11 -19.89
CA ASN A 35 -1.97 23.77 -20.55
C ASN A 35 -3.30 23.41 -19.89
N MET A 36 -3.48 22.13 -19.52
CA MET A 36 -4.68 21.67 -18.83
C MET A 36 -4.85 22.35 -17.46
N LEU A 37 -3.78 22.43 -16.66
CA LEU A 37 -3.82 23.10 -15.35
C LEU A 37 -4.06 24.61 -15.48
N HIS A 38 -3.41 25.26 -16.45
CA HIS A 38 -3.60 26.69 -16.69
C HIS A 38 -5.04 27.01 -17.14
N LEU A 39 -5.64 26.18 -18.00
CA LEU A 39 -7.03 26.36 -18.39
C LEU A 39 -8.00 26.03 -17.25
N ALA A 40 -7.71 25.00 -16.44
CA ALA A 40 -8.51 24.68 -15.26
C ALA A 40 -8.49 25.82 -14.22
N GLU A 41 -7.41 26.59 -14.13
CA GLU A 41 -7.33 27.79 -13.29
C GLU A 41 -8.25 28.90 -13.79
N GLN A 42 -8.31 29.11 -15.12
CA GLN A 42 -9.24 30.05 -15.73
C GLN A 42 -10.72 29.63 -15.55
N LEU A 43 -10.97 28.31 -15.43
CA LEU A 43 -12.30 27.73 -15.23
C LEU A 43 -12.68 27.56 -13.75
N ASP A 44 -11.82 27.97 -12.80
CA ASP A 44 -11.97 27.76 -11.36
C ASP A 44 -12.25 26.28 -10.98
N SER A 45 -11.64 25.36 -11.73
CA SER A 45 -11.89 23.92 -11.62
C SER A 45 -10.65 23.12 -11.25
N VAL A 46 -9.54 23.76 -10.85
CA VAL A 46 -8.26 23.08 -10.56
C VAL A 46 -8.40 22.00 -9.49
N GLN A 47 -9.04 22.33 -8.36
CA GLN A 47 -9.17 21.37 -7.26
C GLN A 47 -10.04 20.18 -7.68
N MET A 48 -11.21 20.45 -8.27
CA MET A 48 -12.11 19.41 -8.76
C MET A 48 -11.45 18.55 -9.83
N LEU A 49 -10.69 19.14 -10.76
CA LEU A 49 -9.96 18.40 -11.78
C LEU A 49 -8.94 17.46 -11.14
N ARG A 50 -8.15 17.94 -10.18
CA ARG A 50 -7.17 17.11 -9.46
C ARG A 50 -7.84 15.93 -8.76
N ASP A 51 -8.89 16.20 -7.99
CA ASP A 51 -9.65 15.16 -7.27
C ASP A 51 -10.25 14.11 -8.22
N LYS A 52 -10.69 14.53 -9.42
CA LYS A 52 -11.27 13.61 -10.41
C LYS A 52 -10.23 12.86 -11.23
N LEU A 53 -9.05 13.42 -11.45
CA LEU A 53 -7.95 12.73 -12.15
C LEU A 53 -7.49 11.49 -11.38
N ASP A 54 -7.53 11.50 -10.05
CA ASP A 54 -7.17 10.33 -9.23
C ASP A 54 -8.10 9.13 -9.51
N SER A 55 -9.35 9.39 -9.92
CA SER A 55 -10.32 8.37 -10.30
C SER A 55 -10.18 7.86 -11.74
N CYS A 56 -9.41 8.53 -12.58
CA CYS A 56 -9.13 8.12 -13.96
C CYS A 56 -7.88 7.22 -14.02
N VAL A 57 -7.75 6.42 -15.08
CA VAL A 57 -6.48 5.81 -15.45
C VAL A 57 -5.61 6.85 -16.15
N ILE A 58 -4.52 7.24 -15.51
CA ILE A 58 -3.55 8.18 -16.03
C ILE A 58 -2.47 7.41 -16.78
N THR A 59 -2.40 7.62 -18.09
CA THR A 59 -1.34 7.06 -18.93
C THR A 59 -0.37 8.15 -19.33
N SER A 60 0.93 7.88 -19.22
CA SER A 60 1.99 8.77 -19.69
C SER A 60 2.74 8.14 -20.85
N ILE A 61 3.15 8.93 -21.84
CA ILE A 61 3.94 8.45 -22.98
C ILE A 61 5.35 8.05 -22.59
N GLY A 62 5.90 8.55 -21.48
CA GLY A 62 7.27 8.22 -21.08
C GLY A 62 7.82 9.05 -19.92
N PRO A 63 9.09 8.82 -19.54
CA PRO A 63 9.64 9.23 -18.25
C PRO A 63 9.56 10.74 -17.98
N THR A 64 9.85 11.58 -18.97
CA THR A 64 9.82 13.05 -18.81
C THR A 64 8.40 13.56 -18.54
N THR A 65 7.39 13.00 -19.21
CA THR A 65 5.99 13.36 -18.95
C THR A 65 5.53 12.82 -17.60
N THR A 66 5.98 11.63 -17.22
CA THR A 66 5.69 11.02 -15.92
C THR A 66 6.27 11.82 -14.76
N GLU A 67 7.49 12.32 -14.90
CA GLU A 67 8.12 13.19 -13.92
C GLU A 67 7.33 14.50 -13.74
N ALA A 68 6.90 15.12 -14.85
CA ALA A 68 6.07 16.32 -14.81
C ALA A 68 4.71 16.09 -14.12
N LEU A 69 4.05 14.96 -14.40
CA LEU A 69 2.80 14.56 -13.75
C LEU A 69 2.99 14.38 -12.23
N ARG A 70 4.03 13.64 -11.83
CA ARG A 70 4.36 13.41 -10.40
C ARG A 70 4.72 14.69 -9.66
N HIS A 71 5.48 15.60 -10.29
CA HIS A 71 5.79 16.91 -9.68
C HIS A 71 4.54 17.74 -9.41
N ASN A 72 3.48 17.52 -10.20
CA ASN A 72 2.19 18.15 -10.00
C ASN A 72 1.24 17.29 -9.15
N GLY A 73 1.71 16.26 -8.45
CA GLY A 73 0.89 15.42 -7.59
C GLY A 73 -0.12 14.54 -8.33
N ILE A 74 0.12 14.22 -9.61
CA ILE A 74 -0.72 13.30 -10.38
C ILE A 74 0.00 11.95 -10.49
N THR A 75 -0.66 10.89 -10.02
CA THR A 75 -0.14 9.52 -10.10
C THR A 75 -0.34 8.95 -11.50
N VAL A 76 0.74 8.45 -12.11
CA VAL A 76 0.71 7.85 -13.46
C VAL A 76 0.53 6.35 -13.35
N ASP A 77 -0.61 5.80 -13.73
CA ASP A 77 -0.94 4.37 -13.64
C ASP A 77 -0.22 3.51 -14.68
N LEU A 78 -0.10 4.01 -15.92
CA LEU A 78 0.45 3.27 -17.05
C LEU A 78 1.52 4.09 -17.77
N GLU A 79 2.68 3.48 -18.02
CA GLU A 79 3.74 4.02 -18.86
C GLU A 79 4.22 2.90 -19.80
N PRO A 80 4.31 3.12 -21.13
CA PRO A 80 4.80 2.10 -22.05
C PRO A 80 6.33 1.96 -21.95
N GLU A 81 6.84 0.76 -22.20
CA GLU A 81 8.29 0.49 -22.28
C GLU A 81 8.97 1.32 -23.38
N HIS A 82 8.25 1.66 -24.44
CA HIS A 82 8.74 2.48 -25.55
C HIS A 82 7.93 3.78 -25.63
N PRO A 83 8.58 4.97 -25.58
CA PRO A 83 7.89 6.23 -25.45
C PRO A 83 7.33 6.73 -26.79
N LYS A 84 6.33 6.00 -27.27
CA LYS A 84 5.63 6.25 -28.54
C LYS A 84 4.14 6.07 -28.33
N MET A 85 3.36 6.84 -29.08
CA MET A 85 1.90 6.84 -28.97
C MET A 85 1.29 5.46 -29.23
N GLY A 86 1.76 4.72 -30.25
CA GLY A 86 1.23 3.38 -30.57
C GLY A 86 1.35 2.40 -29.38
N PRO A 87 2.57 2.14 -28.86
CA PRO A 87 2.77 1.34 -27.65
C PRO A 87 1.96 1.81 -26.45
N MET A 88 1.87 3.13 -26.22
CA MET A 88 1.07 3.70 -25.14
C MET A 88 -0.42 3.31 -25.25
N VAL A 89 -1.01 3.49 -26.43
CA VAL A 89 -2.42 3.15 -26.69
C VAL A 89 -2.67 1.66 -26.54
N VAL A 90 -1.75 0.81 -27.03
CA VAL A 90 -1.86 -0.66 -26.89
C VAL A 90 -1.77 -1.07 -25.42
N HIS A 91 -0.84 -0.48 -24.66
CA HIS A 91 -0.69 -0.78 -23.23
C HIS A 91 -1.94 -0.34 -22.45
N ALA A 92 -2.42 0.87 -22.69
CA ALA A 92 -3.65 1.37 -22.07
C ALA A 92 -4.87 0.51 -22.42
N ALA A 93 -5.04 0.12 -23.68
CA ALA A 93 -6.16 -0.73 -24.09
C ALA A 93 -6.18 -2.10 -23.39
N ARG A 94 -5.01 -2.64 -23.04
CA ARG A 94 -4.89 -3.93 -22.34
C ARG A 94 -5.14 -3.79 -20.84
N GLU A 95 -4.58 -2.77 -20.21
CA GLU A 95 -4.50 -2.69 -18.76
C GLU A 95 -5.56 -1.79 -18.11
N SER A 96 -6.15 -0.83 -18.84
CA SER A 96 -7.03 0.19 -18.24
C SER A 96 -8.21 -0.43 -17.49
N ASN A 97 -8.86 -1.46 -18.03
CA ASN A 97 -9.97 -2.13 -17.33
C ASN A 97 -9.55 -2.75 -15.99
N ARG A 98 -8.32 -3.27 -15.89
CA ARG A 98 -7.78 -3.81 -14.64
C ARG A 98 -7.52 -2.69 -13.63
N VAL A 99 -6.90 -1.60 -14.09
CA VAL A 99 -6.60 -0.43 -13.24
C VAL A 99 -7.89 0.24 -12.77
N ILE A 100 -8.88 0.42 -13.64
CA ILE A 100 -10.21 0.96 -13.28
C ILE A 100 -10.81 0.15 -12.15
N LYS A 101 -10.92 -1.18 -12.32
CA LYS A 101 -11.46 -2.07 -11.28
C LYS A 101 -10.67 -1.98 -9.97
N GLN A 102 -9.36 -1.87 -10.04
CA GLN A 102 -8.50 -1.73 -8.86
C GLN A 102 -8.76 -0.40 -8.13
N LYS A 103 -8.80 0.71 -8.86
CA LYS A 103 -9.12 2.04 -8.32
C LYS A 103 -10.54 2.12 -7.78
N GLU A 104 -11.52 1.52 -8.46
CA GLU A 104 -12.90 1.44 -7.97
C GLU A 104 -13.00 0.67 -6.66
N LYS A 105 -12.32 -0.47 -6.55
CA LYS A 105 -12.25 -1.24 -5.29
C LYS A 105 -11.66 -0.38 -4.16
N ILE A 106 -10.52 0.26 -4.41
CA ILE A 106 -9.88 1.13 -3.41
C ILE A 106 -10.79 2.30 -3.04
N ARG A 107 -11.45 2.93 -4.01
CA ARG A 107 -12.38 4.03 -3.78
C ARG A 107 -13.57 3.58 -2.94
N VAL A 108 -14.18 2.44 -3.23
CA VAL A 108 -15.29 1.90 -2.43
C VAL A 108 -14.84 1.71 -0.98
N LEU A 109 -13.68 1.07 -0.77
CA LEU A 109 -13.08 0.91 0.56
C LEU A 109 -12.89 2.25 1.28
N LEU A 110 -12.39 3.28 0.59
CA LEU A 110 -12.19 4.62 1.16
C LEU A 110 -13.49 5.41 1.38
N THR A 111 -14.52 5.20 0.56
CA THR A 111 -15.78 5.97 0.65
C THR A 111 -16.68 5.45 1.76
N GLU A 112 -16.58 4.16 2.09
CA GLU A 112 -17.24 3.55 3.24
C GLU A 112 -16.53 3.85 4.58
N ALA A 113 -15.37 4.52 4.55
CA ALA A 113 -14.63 4.90 5.74
C ALA A 113 -15.32 6.06 6.50
N ASP A 114 -15.52 5.89 7.80
CA ASP A 114 -16.03 6.94 8.71
C ASP A 114 -15.02 8.10 8.91
N VAL A 115 -13.76 7.94 8.50
CA VAL A 115 -12.66 8.89 8.70
C VAL A 115 -12.03 9.21 7.35
N ASN A 116 -11.74 10.47 7.07
CA ASN A 116 -10.95 10.86 5.90
C ASN A 116 -9.44 10.69 6.22
N PRO A 117 -8.77 9.65 5.70
CA PRO A 117 -7.36 9.40 6.02
C PRO A 117 -6.41 10.44 5.42
N THR A 118 -6.92 11.31 4.54
CA THR A 118 -6.17 12.39 3.88
C THR A 118 -6.52 13.77 4.44
N ASP A 119 -7.27 13.85 5.54
CA ASP A 119 -7.68 15.11 6.15
C ASP A 119 -6.47 15.94 6.62
N LYS A 120 -6.15 16.97 5.85
CA LYS A 120 -5.04 17.89 6.13
C LYS A 120 -5.31 18.84 7.30
N THR A 121 -6.55 18.91 7.76
CA THR A 121 -6.97 19.76 8.88
C THR A 121 -6.96 19.03 10.21
N ALA A 122 -6.84 17.70 10.19
CA ALA A 122 -6.87 16.88 11.39
C ALA A 122 -5.62 17.12 12.28
N PRO A 123 -5.75 17.00 13.61
CA PRO A 123 -4.64 17.31 14.53
C PRO A 123 -3.36 16.50 14.28
N TRP A 124 -3.49 15.22 13.95
CA TRP A 124 -2.37 14.33 13.63
C TRP A 124 -1.60 14.73 12.37
N TYR A 125 -2.21 15.48 11.44
CA TYR A 125 -1.59 15.82 10.15
C TYR A 125 -0.32 16.64 10.33
N ASN A 126 -0.31 17.54 11.32
CA ASN A 126 0.83 18.39 11.65
C ASN A 126 1.64 17.89 12.87
N SER A 127 1.43 16.65 13.30
CA SER A 127 2.26 16.02 14.33
C SER A 127 3.74 15.94 13.88
N PRO A 128 4.71 15.95 14.82
CA PRO A 128 6.13 15.83 14.48
C PRO A 128 6.45 14.63 13.58
N PHE A 129 5.83 13.46 13.86
CA PHE A 129 6.02 12.26 13.05
C PHE A 129 5.54 12.44 11.61
N MET A 130 4.32 12.95 11.40
CA MET A 130 3.77 13.12 10.05
C MET A 130 4.53 14.18 9.23
N LYS A 131 4.95 15.28 9.87
CA LYS A 131 5.82 16.29 9.22
C LYS A 131 7.16 15.68 8.79
N ALA A 132 7.79 14.89 9.67
CA ALA A 132 9.04 14.21 9.36
C ALA A 132 8.88 13.21 8.20
N CYS A 133 7.77 12.45 8.16
CA CYS A 133 7.45 11.56 7.03
C CYS A 133 7.33 12.31 5.68
N ARG A 134 6.90 13.57 5.70
CA ARG A 134 6.81 14.43 4.51
C ARG A 134 8.10 15.21 4.21
N GLY A 135 9.16 15.03 5.02
CA GLY A 135 10.42 15.76 4.87
C GLY A 135 10.32 17.25 5.26
N GLU A 136 9.32 17.62 6.04
CA GLU A 136 9.12 18.99 6.52
C GLU A 136 9.95 19.28 7.79
N PRO A 137 10.33 20.54 8.05
CA PRO A 137 10.98 20.92 9.30
C PRO A 137 10.10 20.63 10.53
N THR A 138 10.71 20.08 11.58
CA THR A 138 10.06 19.79 12.87
C THR A 138 10.82 20.47 14.01
N ASP A 139 10.11 20.86 15.07
CA ASP A 139 10.73 21.45 16.27
C ASP A 139 11.48 20.39 17.11
N VAL A 140 11.13 19.12 16.91
CA VAL A 140 11.73 17.95 17.57
C VAL A 140 11.90 16.81 16.58
N THR A 141 12.83 15.89 16.85
CA THR A 141 12.95 14.63 16.11
C THR A 141 11.93 13.63 16.67
N PRO A 142 10.90 13.21 15.91
CA PRO A 142 9.91 12.25 16.41
C PRO A 142 10.53 10.85 16.59
N VAL A 143 10.05 10.12 17.59
CA VAL A 143 10.48 8.76 17.91
C VAL A 143 9.28 7.83 18.09
N TRP A 144 9.39 6.65 17.48
CA TRP A 144 8.59 5.48 17.81
C TRP A 144 9.53 4.26 17.81
N LEU A 145 9.12 3.16 18.45
CA LEU A 145 9.99 2.00 18.65
C LEU A 145 9.37 0.77 17.98
N MET A 146 10.10 0.07 17.12
CA MET A 146 9.58 -1.21 16.61
C MET A 146 9.31 -2.19 17.77
N ARG A 147 8.15 -2.86 17.72
CA ARG A 147 7.64 -3.73 18.81
C ARG A 147 7.35 -2.98 20.12
N GLN A 148 6.73 -1.79 20.04
CA GLN A 148 6.25 -0.99 21.19
C GLN A 148 5.49 -1.86 22.20
N ALA A 149 4.50 -2.61 21.73
CA ALA A 149 3.85 -3.63 22.51
C ALA A 149 4.62 -4.96 22.35
N GLY A 150 5.33 -5.37 23.40
CA GLY A 150 6.19 -6.56 23.31
C GLY A 150 6.53 -7.21 24.64
N ARG A 151 7.17 -8.37 24.55
CA ARG A 151 7.51 -9.25 25.69
C ARG A 151 8.37 -8.60 26.78
N TYR A 152 8.97 -7.44 26.51
CA TYR A 152 9.73 -6.69 27.51
C TYR A 152 8.81 -6.01 28.55
N MET A 153 7.58 -5.66 28.18
CA MET A 153 6.60 -5.03 29.06
C MET A 153 5.87 -6.06 29.93
N GLN A 154 5.68 -5.75 31.20
CA GLN A 154 4.96 -6.62 32.13
C GLN A 154 3.48 -6.75 31.74
N GLU A 155 2.83 -5.65 31.38
CA GLU A 155 1.41 -5.59 31.01
C GLU A 155 1.13 -6.48 29.80
N TYR A 156 2.00 -6.42 28.79
CA TYR A 156 1.90 -7.29 27.63
C TYR A 156 2.06 -8.77 28.01
N ARG A 157 2.99 -9.10 28.92
CA ARG A 157 3.15 -10.49 29.39
C ARG A 157 1.91 -10.98 30.16
N GLU A 158 1.27 -10.12 30.95
CA GLU A 158 0.04 -10.44 31.68
C GLU A 158 -1.14 -10.71 30.75
N VAL A 159 -1.26 -9.94 29.65
CA VAL A 159 -2.24 -10.22 28.60
C VAL A 159 -1.94 -11.55 27.90
N ARG A 160 -0.69 -11.76 27.44
CA ARG A 160 -0.27 -13.00 26.75
C ARG A 160 -0.31 -14.26 27.63
N ALA A 161 -0.39 -14.12 28.95
CA ALA A 161 -0.60 -15.25 29.87
C ALA A 161 -2.04 -15.77 29.83
N LYS A 162 -3.00 -14.95 29.39
CA LYS A 162 -4.44 -15.28 29.36
C LYS A 162 -4.95 -15.65 27.96
N THR A 163 -4.22 -15.32 26.90
CA THR A 163 -4.64 -15.55 25.51
C THR A 163 -3.47 -15.95 24.61
N THR A 164 -3.74 -16.68 23.52
CA THR A 164 -2.74 -16.98 22.49
C THR A 164 -2.48 -15.77 21.58
N PHE A 165 -1.47 -15.85 20.71
CA PHE A 165 -1.06 -14.68 19.91
C PHE A 165 -2.09 -14.37 18.83
N LEU A 166 -2.61 -15.41 18.18
CA LEU A 166 -3.68 -15.27 17.21
C LEU A 166 -4.99 -14.82 17.84
N GLU A 167 -5.35 -15.37 19.01
CA GLU A 167 -6.54 -14.91 19.75
C GLU A 167 -6.43 -13.42 20.11
N LEU A 168 -5.24 -12.97 20.54
CA LEU A 168 -4.99 -11.55 20.77
C LEU A 168 -5.19 -10.74 19.49
N CYS A 169 -4.57 -11.14 18.37
CA CYS A 169 -4.69 -10.43 17.09
C CYS A 169 -6.14 -10.40 16.57
N LYS A 170 -6.94 -11.43 16.88
CA LYS A 170 -8.37 -11.51 16.51
C LYS A 170 -9.29 -10.79 17.51
N ASN A 171 -8.74 -10.06 18.50
CA ASN A 171 -9.48 -9.24 19.45
C ASN A 171 -9.07 -7.75 19.31
N PRO A 172 -9.81 -6.98 18.48
CA PRO A 172 -9.49 -5.58 18.19
C PRO A 172 -9.40 -4.68 19.42
N GLN A 173 -10.33 -4.82 20.37
CA GLN A 173 -10.37 -4.01 21.58
C GLN A 173 -9.13 -4.27 22.46
N LEU A 174 -8.75 -5.54 22.61
CA LEU A 174 -7.56 -5.91 23.38
C LEU A 174 -6.27 -5.46 22.68
N CYS A 175 -6.22 -5.51 21.34
CA CYS A 175 -5.10 -4.96 20.57
C CYS A 175 -4.96 -3.44 20.78
N ALA A 176 -6.07 -2.70 20.74
CA ALA A 176 -6.09 -1.26 21.00
C ALA A 176 -5.65 -0.94 22.43
N GLU A 177 -6.14 -1.66 23.45
CA GLU A 177 -5.75 -1.48 24.85
C GLU A 177 -4.24 -1.72 25.06
N VAL A 178 -3.71 -2.81 24.50
CA VAL A 178 -2.29 -3.15 24.55
C VAL A 178 -1.45 -2.04 23.91
N MET A 179 -1.88 -1.52 22.77
CA MET A 179 -1.15 -0.46 22.07
C MET A 179 -1.21 0.88 22.82
N LEU A 180 -2.39 1.29 23.30
CA LEU A 180 -2.56 2.52 24.08
C LEU A 180 -1.69 2.50 25.35
N THR A 181 -1.66 1.35 26.05
CA THR A 181 -0.79 1.14 27.21
C THR A 181 0.69 1.31 26.84
N ALA A 182 1.11 0.75 25.71
CA ALA A 182 2.49 0.82 25.25
C ALA A 182 2.91 2.26 24.93
N VAL A 183 2.14 2.99 24.12
CA VAL A 183 2.50 4.34 23.69
C VAL A 183 2.46 5.34 24.84
N THR A 184 1.49 5.21 25.76
CA THR A 184 1.38 6.06 26.96
C THR A 184 2.61 5.92 27.86
N LYS A 185 3.09 4.68 28.06
CA LYS A 185 4.28 4.43 28.87
C LYS A 185 5.58 4.87 28.21
N LEU A 186 5.66 4.75 26.90
CA LEU A 186 6.87 5.07 26.15
C LEU A 186 7.01 6.56 25.84
N GLY A 187 5.90 7.31 25.78
CA GLY A 187 5.92 8.74 25.42
C GLY A 187 6.43 8.95 23.98
N VAL A 188 5.94 8.13 23.05
CA VAL A 188 6.34 8.09 21.64
C VAL A 188 5.41 8.95 20.76
N ASP A 189 5.91 9.35 19.60
CA ASP A 189 5.23 10.27 18.67
C ASP A 189 4.31 9.57 17.65
N ALA A 190 4.30 8.24 17.63
CA ALA A 190 3.41 7.46 16.77
C ALA A 190 3.12 6.08 17.39
N ALA A 191 1.93 5.57 17.13
CA ALA A 191 1.53 4.19 17.43
C ALA A 191 1.63 3.33 16.16
N ILE A 192 1.91 2.04 16.28
CA ILE A 192 1.74 1.06 15.19
C ILE A 192 0.67 0.05 15.60
N ILE A 193 -0.22 -0.36 14.69
CA ILE A 193 -1.23 -1.37 15.05
C ILE A 193 -0.59 -2.65 15.59
N PHE A 194 -1.27 -3.34 16.49
CA PHE A 194 -0.84 -4.66 16.95
C PHE A 194 -1.41 -5.73 16.02
N SER A 195 -0.56 -6.33 15.18
CA SER A 195 -0.92 -7.41 14.26
C SER A 195 0.32 -8.24 13.90
N ASP A 196 0.20 -9.14 12.93
CA ASP A 196 1.31 -9.90 12.32
C ASP A 196 1.31 -9.76 10.79
N LEU A 197 2.43 -10.09 10.14
CA LEU A 197 2.58 -10.01 8.68
C LEU A 197 1.85 -11.14 7.95
N LEU A 198 1.76 -12.31 8.57
CA LEU A 198 1.39 -13.56 7.91
C LEU A 198 -0.10 -13.87 7.79
N PRO A 199 -1.04 -13.32 8.59
CA PRO A 199 -2.47 -13.62 8.43
C PRO A 199 -3.01 -13.41 7.02
N ILE A 200 -2.42 -12.50 6.23
CA ILE A 200 -2.78 -12.29 4.81
C ILE A 200 -2.62 -13.56 3.95
N LEU A 201 -1.79 -14.52 4.36
CA LEU A 201 -1.54 -15.76 3.62
C LEU A 201 -2.69 -16.77 3.74
N GLU A 202 -3.45 -16.75 4.84
CA GLU A 202 -4.58 -17.66 5.07
C GLU A 202 -5.66 -17.55 3.97
N PRO A 203 -6.24 -16.36 3.69
CA PRO A 203 -7.23 -16.22 2.61
C PRO A 203 -6.64 -16.40 1.21
N MET A 204 -5.31 -16.33 1.06
CA MET A 204 -4.60 -16.66 -0.18
C MET A 204 -4.38 -18.18 -0.34
N GLY A 205 -4.93 -19.03 0.55
CA GLY A 205 -4.94 -20.48 0.42
C GLY A 205 -3.78 -21.20 1.12
N LEU A 206 -3.03 -20.51 2.00
CA LEU A 206 -1.94 -21.13 2.75
C LEU A 206 -2.39 -21.50 4.16
N ASP A 207 -1.92 -22.64 4.64
CA ASP A 207 -2.26 -23.19 5.96
C ASP A 207 -1.23 -22.71 6.99
N LEU A 208 -1.56 -21.63 7.69
CA LEU A 208 -0.72 -20.94 8.65
C LEU A 208 -1.04 -21.34 10.08
N GLU A 209 -0.02 -21.80 10.81
CA GLU A 209 -0.08 -22.03 12.25
C GLU A 209 1.02 -21.25 12.99
N PHE A 210 0.71 -20.66 14.14
CA PHE A 210 1.72 -20.11 15.05
C PHE A 210 2.06 -21.12 16.15
N ALA A 211 2.95 -22.05 15.84
CA ALA A 211 3.37 -23.11 16.75
C ALA A 211 4.10 -22.55 17.99
N LYS A 212 3.80 -23.14 19.16
CA LYS A 212 4.31 -22.67 20.45
C LYS A 212 5.83 -22.85 20.54
N GLY A 213 6.57 -21.75 20.40
CA GLY A 213 8.03 -21.71 20.55
C GLY A 213 8.82 -21.89 19.25
N GLU A 214 8.17 -22.28 18.15
CA GLU A 214 8.80 -22.52 16.85
C GLU A 214 8.54 -21.42 15.83
N GLY A 215 7.60 -20.50 16.14
CA GLY A 215 7.23 -19.41 15.25
C GLY A 215 6.15 -19.83 14.24
N PRO A 216 5.97 -19.07 13.15
CA PRO A 216 4.98 -19.39 12.14
C PRO A 216 5.42 -20.59 11.28
N VAL A 217 4.47 -21.48 11.03
CA VAL A 217 4.62 -22.68 10.20
C VAL A 217 3.58 -22.60 9.08
N ILE A 218 4.01 -22.82 7.84
CA ILE A 218 3.12 -23.02 6.69
C ILE A 218 3.12 -24.52 6.37
N HIS A 219 2.02 -25.20 6.62
CA HIS A 219 1.91 -26.67 6.48
C HIS A 219 1.90 -27.13 5.03
N ASN A 220 1.54 -26.24 4.12
CA ASN A 220 1.45 -26.50 2.70
C ASN A 220 2.39 -25.55 1.91
N PRO A 221 3.73 -25.60 2.11
CA PRO A 221 4.67 -24.64 1.51
C PRO A 221 4.75 -24.77 -0.01
N ILE A 222 5.06 -23.68 -0.71
CA ILE A 222 5.27 -23.64 -2.17
C ILE A 222 6.67 -24.18 -2.49
N ARG A 223 6.78 -25.26 -3.27
CA ARG A 223 8.07 -25.87 -3.63
C ARG A 223 8.33 -25.82 -5.13
N GLU A 224 7.28 -26.01 -5.92
CA GLU A 224 7.35 -26.10 -7.38
C GLU A 224 6.45 -25.06 -8.04
N SER A 225 6.70 -24.74 -9.31
CA SER A 225 5.95 -23.71 -10.05
C SER A 225 4.45 -24.00 -10.11
N THR A 226 4.07 -25.29 -10.12
CA THR A 226 2.67 -25.73 -10.11
C THR A 226 1.95 -25.38 -8.80
N ASP A 227 2.68 -25.28 -7.68
CA ASP A 227 2.10 -24.96 -6.38
C ASP A 227 1.58 -23.52 -6.32
N ILE A 228 2.07 -22.65 -7.20
CA ILE A 228 1.60 -21.26 -7.29
C ILE A 228 0.14 -21.23 -7.72
N ASN A 229 -0.35 -22.21 -8.49
CA ASN A 229 -1.73 -22.25 -8.95
C ASN A 229 -2.76 -22.31 -7.82
N ARG A 230 -2.38 -22.76 -6.61
CA ARG A 230 -3.28 -22.77 -5.45
C ARG A 230 -3.25 -21.49 -4.62
N VAL A 231 -2.33 -20.56 -4.90
CA VAL A 231 -2.27 -19.25 -4.23
C VAL A 231 -3.39 -18.38 -4.78
N LEU A 232 -4.41 -18.12 -3.97
CA LEU A 232 -5.60 -17.39 -4.40
C LEU A 232 -5.32 -15.87 -4.45
N GLU A 233 -6.04 -15.17 -5.32
CA GLU A 233 -6.11 -13.71 -5.29
C GLU A 233 -6.89 -13.27 -4.05
N LEU A 234 -6.39 -12.23 -3.36
CA LEU A 234 -7.14 -11.58 -2.30
C LEU A 234 -8.09 -10.56 -2.94
N GLU A 235 -9.36 -10.93 -3.13
CA GLU A 235 -10.33 -10.05 -3.79
C GLU A 235 -10.96 -9.01 -2.87
N THR A 236 -11.13 -9.36 -1.58
CA THR A 236 -11.66 -8.53 -0.48
C THR A 236 -10.84 -8.78 0.79
N VAL A 237 -10.99 -7.91 1.80
CA VAL A 237 -10.31 -8.05 3.10
C VAL A 237 -11.22 -8.63 4.20
N ASP A 238 -12.38 -9.19 3.85
CA ASP A 238 -13.40 -9.61 4.83
C ASP A 238 -12.88 -10.66 5.82
N SER A 239 -12.05 -11.59 5.34
CA SER A 239 -11.38 -12.59 6.18
C SER A 239 -10.32 -12.00 7.13
N LEU A 240 -9.91 -10.76 6.88
CA LEU A 240 -8.91 -9.99 7.63
C LEU A 240 -9.56 -8.80 8.35
N ASP A 241 -10.89 -8.75 8.43
CA ASP A 241 -11.64 -7.62 9.01
C ASP A 241 -11.25 -7.33 10.46
N PHE A 242 -10.82 -8.35 11.22
CA PHE A 242 -10.29 -8.15 12.56
C PHE A 242 -9.08 -7.18 12.60
N VAL A 243 -8.29 -7.09 11.53
CA VAL A 243 -7.20 -6.11 11.42
C VAL A 243 -7.76 -4.71 11.17
N MET A 244 -8.75 -4.59 10.28
CA MET A 244 -9.38 -3.31 9.98
C MET A 244 -10.10 -2.75 11.22
N GLN A 245 -10.83 -3.62 11.93
CA GLN A 245 -11.40 -3.28 13.24
C GLN A 245 -10.31 -2.88 14.24
N THR A 246 -9.16 -3.56 14.26
CA THR A 246 -8.03 -3.17 15.13
C THR A 246 -7.52 -1.77 14.80
N VAL A 247 -7.38 -1.42 13.53
CA VAL A 247 -7.02 -0.06 13.09
C VAL A 247 -8.06 0.94 13.61
N THR A 248 -9.35 0.70 13.33
CA THR A 248 -10.45 1.59 13.72
C THR A 248 -10.51 1.81 15.24
N GLU A 249 -10.48 0.74 16.03
CA GLU A 249 -10.55 0.80 17.49
C GLU A 249 -9.31 1.47 18.08
N THR A 250 -8.12 1.16 17.56
CA THR A 250 -6.88 1.82 17.99
C THR A 250 -6.91 3.30 17.65
N ARG A 251 -7.38 3.67 16.46
CA ARG A 251 -7.47 5.06 16.02
C ARG A 251 -8.42 5.88 16.89
N LYS A 252 -9.59 5.31 17.25
CA LYS A 252 -10.56 5.92 18.16
C LYS A 252 -10.03 6.10 19.59
N ALA A 253 -9.19 5.18 20.06
CA ALA A 253 -8.66 5.19 21.43
C ALA A 253 -7.45 6.11 21.61
N LEU A 254 -6.68 6.36 20.55
CA LEU A 254 -5.49 7.21 20.58
C LEU A 254 -5.84 8.71 20.60
N PRO A 255 -5.01 9.57 21.21
CA PRO A 255 -5.12 11.02 21.08
C PRO A 255 -5.20 11.47 19.61
N GLU A 256 -6.02 12.48 19.33
CA GLU A 256 -6.31 12.95 17.97
C GLU A 256 -5.05 13.43 17.22
N ASP A 257 -4.02 13.87 17.94
CA ASP A 257 -2.75 14.36 17.41
C ASP A 257 -1.67 13.28 17.23
N MET A 258 -1.89 12.07 17.77
CA MET A 258 -0.93 10.97 17.67
C MET A 258 -1.24 10.10 16.45
N PRO A 259 -0.40 10.05 15.40
CA PRO A 259 -0.64 9.22 14.22
C PRO A 259 -0.54 7.71 14.52
N LEU A 260 -1.27 6.93 13.74
CA LEU A 260 -1.34 5.47 13.74
C LEU A 260 -0.74 4.92 12.45
N ILE A 261 0.19 4.00 12.61
CA ILE A 261 0.91 3.30 11.55
C ILE A 261 0.23 1.95 11.32
N GLY A 262 -0.30 1.75 10.11
CA GLY A 262 -0.66 0.44 9.56
C GLY A 262 0.58 -0.26 8.99
N PHE A 263 0.51 -1.56 8.71
CA PHE A 263 1.63 -2.26 8.10
C PHE A 263 1.28 -3.54 7.36
N ALA A 264 2.21 -3.98 6.52
CA ALA A 264 2.18 -5.29 5.86
C ALA A 264 3.58 -5.85 5.63
N GLY A 265 3.67 -7.15 5.37
CA GLY A 265 4.90 -7.78 4.87
C GLY A 265 5.10 -7.44 3.39
N ALA A 266 6.34 -7.15 2.99
CA ALA A 266 6.66 -6.93 1.58
C ALA A 266 6.60 -8.25 0.78
N PRO A 267 6.43 -8.19 -0.56
CA PRO A 267 6.26 -9.37 -1.40
C PRO A 267 7.33 -10.45 -1.21
N PHE A 268 8.61 -10.08 -1.18
CA PHE A 268 9.71 -11.04 -1.01
C PHE A 268 9.68 -11.73 0.36
N THR A 269 9.42 -10.96 1.41
CA THR A 269 9.29 -11.48 2.76
C THR A 269 8.12 -12.45 2.91
N LEU A 270 6.94 -12.13 2.36
CA LEU A 270 5.79 -13.05 2.36
C LEU A 270 6.05 -14.30 1.53
N ALA A 271 6.63 -14.15 0.32
CA ALA A 271 7.02 -15.27 -0.52
C ALA A 271 8.01 -16.20 0.18
N SER A 272 8.97 -15.63 0.92
CA SER A 272 9.93 -16.41 1.69
C SER A 272 9.25 -17.28 2.74
N TYR A 273 8.29 -16.76 3.50
CA TYR A 273 7.53 -17.59 4.44
C TYR A 273 6.70 -18.67 3.74
N ALA A 274 6.00 -18.30 2.65
CA ALA A 274 5.18 -19.21 1.86
C ALA A 274 5.99 -20.37 1.23
N ILE A 275 7.23 -20.12 0.82
CA ILE A 275 8.09 -21.09 0.14
C ILE A 275 8.91 -21.92 1.14
N GLU A 276 9.49 -21.27 2.15
CA GLU A 276 10.33 -21.97 3.13
C GLU A 276 9.49 -22.86 4.07
N GLY A 277 8.24 -22.47 4.34
CA GLY A 277 7.39 -23.12 5.33
C GLY A 277 7.45 -22.51 6.73
N GLY A 278 8.15 -21.38 6.88
CA GLY A 278 8.45 -20.76 8.17
C GLY A 278 9.70 -19.90 8.10
N SER A 279 10.33 -19.63 9.25
CA SER A 279 11.60 -18.89 9.28
C SER A 279 12.75 -19.71 8.68
N SER A 280 13.63 -19.07 7.92
CA SER A 280 14.81 -19.70 7.30
C SER A 280 16.05 -18.84 7.53
N ARG A 281 17.22 -19.46 7.61
CA ARG A 281 18.49 -18.71 7.73
C ARG A 281 19.03 -18.26 6.38
N ASN A 282 18.84 -19.11 5.36
CA ASN A 282 19.53 -18.98 4.07
C ASN A 282 18.58 -18.76 2.88
N TYR A 283 17.27 -18.99 3.09
CA TYR A 283 16.22 -18.81 2.07
C TYR A 283 16.51 -19.57 0.77
N LEU A 284 17.03 -20.80 0.90
CA LEU A 284 17.49 -21.61 -0.25
C LEU A 284 16.36 -21.99 -1.18
N ASN A 285 15.18 -22.34 -0.66
CA ASN A 285 14.04 -22.73 -1.48
C ASN A 285 13.50 -21.52 -2.23
N THR A 286 13.39 -20.39 -1.54
CA THR A 286 12.97 -19.09 -2.08
C THR A 286 13.85 -18.69 -3.26
N LYS A 287 15.17 -18.70 -3.05
CA LYS A 287 16.16 -18.39 -4.11
C LYS A 287 16.13 -19.41 -5.24
N THR A 288 15.99 -20.69 -4.92
CA THR A 288 15.91 -21.75 -5.94
C THR A 288 14.71 -21.53 -6.86
N LEU A 289 13.51 -21.28 -6.32
CA LEU A 289 12.34 -20.99 -7.14
C LEU A 289 12.53 -19.71 -7.95
N MET A 290 13.01 -18.64 -7.30
CA MET A 290 13.26 -17.33 -7.92
C MET A 290 14.20 -17.40 -9.13
N TYR A 291 15.30 -18.17 -9.03
CA TYR A 291 16.27 -18.30 -10.12
C TYR A 291 15.90 -19.36 -11.15
N ARG A 292 15.35 -20.50 -10.71
CA ARG A 292 15.04 -21.63 -11.59
C ARG A 292 13.83 -21.35 -12.48
N ASP A 293 12.84 -20.64 -11.97
CA ASP A 293 11.63 -20.28 -12.72
C ASP A 293 11.23 -18.80 -12.47
N PRO A 294 11.85 -17.85 -13.18
CA PRO A 294 11.51 -16.44 -13.07
C PRO A 294 10.06 -16.10 -13.44
N GLY A 295 9.41 -16.92 -14.27
CA GLY A 295 8.01 -16.70 -14.67
C GLY A 295 7.06 -17.03 -13.52
N ALA A 296 7.25 -18.20 -12.90
CA ALA A 296 6.57 -18.57 -11.67
C ALA A 296 6.78 -17.55 -10.55
N TRP A 297 8.03 -17.11 -10.34
CA TRP A 297 8.35 -16.06 -9.38
C TRP A 297 7.59 -14.75 -9.66
N HIS A 298 7.56 -14.31 -10.91
CA HIS A 298 6.84 -13.10 -11.32
C HIS A 298 5.35 -13.18 -10.99
N GLU A 299 4.70 -14.28 -11.34
CA GLU A 299 3.28 -14.51 -11.04
C GLU A 299 2.99 -14.47 -9.53
N LEU A 300 3.81 -15.13 -8.72
CA LEU A 300 3.65 -15.12 -7.26
C LEU A 300 3.81 -13.71 -6.67
N MET A 301 4.83 -12.98 -7.12
CA MET A 301 5.10 -11.63 -6.62
C MET A 301 4.02 -10.63 -7.03
N LEU A 302 3.44 -10.78 -8.23
CA LEU A 302 2.29 -10.00 -8.67
C LEU A 302 1.04 -10.25 -7.80
N ARG A 303 0.80 -11.51 -7.39
CA ARG A 303 -0.30 -11.85 -6.47
C ARG A 303 -0.10 -11.18 -5.11
N PHE A 304 1.10 -11.28 -4.54
CA PHE A 304 1.40 -10.60 -3.29
C PHE A 304 1.32 -9.08 -3.41
N GLN A 305 1.83 -8.48 -4.48
CA GLN A 305 1.68 -7.04 -4.74
C GLN A 305 0.21 -6.62 -4.67
N ARG A 306 -0.69 -7.30 -5.42
CA ARG A 306 -2.12 -6.97 -5.43
C ARG A 306 -2.76 -7.13 -4.04
N ALA A 307 -2.49 -8.25 -3.37
CA ALA A 307 -3.03 -8.53 -2.05
C ALA A 307 -2.57 -7.50 -1.01
N ILE A 308 -1.28 -7.17 -0.98
CA ILE A 308 -0.71 -6.18 -0.06
C ILE A 308 -1.29 -4.79 -0.34
N THR A 309 -1.46 -4.42 -1.61
CA THR A 309 -2.03 -3.12 -2.00
C THR A 309 -3.46 -2.97 -1.48
N ILE A 310 -4.32 -3.97 -1.69
CA ILE A 310 -5.69 -3.98 -1.17
C ILE A 310 -5.67 -3.93 0.36
N TYR A 311 -4.82 -4.73 1.00
CA TYR A 311 -4.73 -4.82 2.46
C TYR A 311 -4.26 -3.51 3.12
N LEU A 312 -3.26 -2.83 2.54
CA LEU A 312 -2.79 -1.55 3.06
C LEU A 312 -3.79 -0.42 2.82
N ASN A 313 -4.43 -0.36 1.65
CA ASN A 313 -5.47 0.63 1.39
C ASN A 313 -6.70 0.43 2.28
N ALA A 314 -7.03 -0.81 2.63
CA ALA A 314 -8.07 -1.09 3.62
C ALA A 314 -7.67 -0.61 5.03
N GLN A 315 -6.40 -0.74 5.42
CA GLN A 315 -5.93 -0.16 6.70
C GLN A 315 -5.97 1.37 6.68
N ILE A 316 -5.62 1.99 5.56
CA ILE A 316 -5.72 3.44 5.37
C ILE A 316 -7.19 3.87 5.51
N ALA A 317 -8.11 3.19 4.82
CA ALA A 317 -9.55 3.42 4.94
C ALA A 317 -10.06 3.24 6.39
N ALA A 318 -9.53 2.25 7.12
CA ALA A 318 -9.89 2.02 8.52
C ALA A 318 -9.32 3.08 9.50
N GLY A 319 -8.41 3.95 9.05
CA GLY A 319 -7.91 5.09 9.83
C GLY A 319 -6.40 5.11 10.10
N ALA A 320 -5.60 4.26 9.43
CA ALA A 320 -4.15 4.39 9.46
C ALA A 320 -3.71 5.65 8.69
N GLN A 321 -2.86 6.49 9.29
CA GLN A 321 -2.37 7.74 8.67
C GLN A 321 -0.99 7.58 8.04
N CYS A 322 -0.29 6.49 8.36
CA CYS A 322 0.97 6.08 7.75
C CYS A 322 0.93 4.56 7.58
N VAL A 323 1.60 4.03 6.56
CA VAL A 323 1.75 2.58 6.39
C VAL A 323 3.21 2.21 6.21
N GLN A 324 3.60 1.07 6.78
CA GLN A 324 4.95 0.53 6.68
C GLN A 324 4.97 -0.84 5.99
N LEU A 325 5.88 -0.99 5.02
CA LEU A 325 6.19 -2.28 4.39
C LEU A 325 7.43 -2.90 5.04
N PHE A 326 7.28 -4.10 5.59
CA PHE A 326 8.38 -4.85 6.19
C PHE A 326 8.98 -5.83 5.17
N ASP A 327 10.13 -5.49 4.59
CA ASP A 327 10.91 -6.41 3.77
C ASP A 327 12.07 -7.05 4.54
N SER A 328 11.73 -7.71 5.65
CA SER A 328 12.67 -8.23 6.65
C SER A 328 13.73 -9.18 6.09
N TRP A 329 13.43 -9.91 5.01
CA TRP A 329 14.30 -10.98 4.50
C TRP A 329 15.13 -10.61 3.28
N VAL A 330 14.91 -9.42 2.70
CA VAL A 330 15.55 -9.01 1.45
C VAL A 330 17.07 -8.86 1.56
N GLY A 331 17.59 -8.66 2.77
CA GLY A 331 19.03 -8.58 3.05
C GLY A 331 19.81 -9.86 2.69
N CYS A 332 19.13 -10.95 2.35
CA CYS A 332 19.78 -12.16 1.84
C CYS A 332 20.10 -12.09 0.32
N LEU A 333 19.68 -11.04 -0.39
CA LEU A 333 19.92 -10.85 -1.83
C LEU A 333 21.04 -9.85 -2.10
N GLY A 334 21.71 -10.02 -3.25
CA GLY A 334 22.58 -8.98 -3.81
C GLY A 334 21.78 -7.82 -4.41
N PRO A 335 22.38 -6.64 -4.63
CA PRO A 335 21.68 -5.48 -5.19
C PRO A 335 21.03 -5.72 -6.56
N ASP A 336 21.68 -6.50 -7.42
CA ASP A 336 21.15 -6.77 -8.77
C ASP A 336 19.94 -7.71 -8.73
N ASP A 337 19.97 -8.70 -7.84
CA ASP A 337 18.82 -9.57 -7.60
C ASP A 337 17.65 -8.79 -7.01
N TYR A 338 17.91 -7.90 -6.05
CA TYR A 338 16.86 -7.03 -5.51
C TYR A 338 16.20 -6.19 -6.60
N ARG A 339 16.99 -5.50 -7.43
CA ARG A 339 16.47 -4.66 -8.53
C ARG A 339 15.65 -5.45 -9.53
N ARG A 340 16.04 -6.69 -9.81
CA ARG A 340 15.38 -7.55 -10.80
C ARG A 340 14.13 -8.25 -10.25
N TYR A 341 14.23 -8.82 -9.06
CA TYR A 341 13.26 -9.80 -8.56
C TYR A 341 12.35 -9.26 -7.46
N VAL A 342 12.62 -8.09 -6.89
CA VAL A 342 11.86 -7.57 -5.73
C VAL A 342 11.40 -6.14 -5.93
N LEU A 343 12.31 -5.23 -6.29
CA LEU A 343 12.05 -3.78 -6.39
C LEU A 343 10.82 -3.42 -7.24
N PRO A 344 10.57 -4.04 -8.42
CA PRO A 344 9.43 -3.67 -9.25
C PRO A 344 8.09 -3.82 -8.54
N TYR A 345 7.95 -4.86 -7.70
CA TYR A 345 6.70 -5.15 -7.00
C TYR A 345 6.50 -4.22 -5.81
N VAL A 346 7.57 -3.87 -5.10
CA VAL A 346 7.52 -2.87 -4.02
C VAL A 346 7.15 -1.50 -4.58
N GLN A 347 7.75 -1.10 -5.71
CA GLN A 347 7.38 0.14 -6.40
C GLN A 347 5.93 0.12 -6.87
N GLY A 348 5.46 -1.03 -7.37
CA GLY A 348 4.07 -1.24 -7.74
C GLY A 348 3.11 -1.02 -6.57
N ILE A 349 3.41 -1.58 -5.39
CA ILE A 349 2.61 -1.33 -4.18
C ILE A 349 2.58 0.16 -3.85
N ILE A 350 3.75 0.80 -3.69
CA ILE A 350 3.85 2.21 -3.28
C ILE A 350 3.07 3.12 -4.23
N LYS A 351 3.13 2.83 -5.53
CA LYS A 351 2.42 3.56 -6.57
C LYS A 351 0.90 3.42 -6.48
N ASP A 352 0.41 2.26 -6.06
CA ASP A 352 -1.01 1.93 -6.02
C ASP A 352 -1.65 2.19 -4.64
N LEU A 353 -0.90 2.79 -3.69
CA LEU A 353 -1.44 3.32 -2.45
C LEU A 353 -2.11 4.68 -2.68
N VAL A 354 -3.18 4.94 -1.93
CA VAL A 354 -3.99 6.17 -1.97
C VAL A 354 -3.51 7.23 -0.99
#